data_AF-A0A445GSQ1-F1
#
_entry.id   AF-A0A445GSQ1-F1
#
_cell.length_a   1.000
_cell.length_b   1.000
_cell.length_c   1.000
_cell.angle_alpha   90.00
_cell.angle_beta   90.00
_cell.angle_gamma   90.00
#
_symmetry.space_group_name_H-M   'P 1'
#
loop_
_entity.id
_entity.type
_entity.pdbx_description
1 polymer ?
#
loop_
_entity_poly.entity_id
_entity_poly.type
_entity_poly.pdbx_seq_one_letter_code
_entity_poly.pdbx_strand_id
1 'polypeptide(L)' 'MGEKPSLTKKLPATTTVGKLKFLCESFFKLTSMKLKLYLPEEGSPFPMLLDNDTSSLMDLGIGNDSIILVDEESS' A
#
# COMPACT_ATOMS: atom_id res chain seq x y z
N MET A 1 12.87 -3.08 -16.46
CA MET A 1 12.17 -2.74 -15.21
C MET A 1 11.16 -1.67 -15.59
N GLY A 2 9.86 -1.91 -15.38
CA GLY A 2 8.79 -0.99 -15.76
C GLY A 2 7.63 -1.14 -14.77
N GLU A 3 6.75 -0.14 -14.70
CA GLU A 3 5.61 -0.14 -13.78
C GLU A 3 4.72 -1.36 -14.02
N LYS A 4 4.37 -2.07 -12.95
CA LYS A 4 3.37 -3.14 -13.02
C LYS A 4 1.98 -2.51 -13.15
N PRO A 5 1.04 -3.16 -13.87
CA PRO A 5 -0.33 -2.67 -13.97
C PRO A 5 -0.97 -2.59 -12.58
N SER A 6 -1.82 -1.57 -12.37
CA SER A 6 -2.57 -1.41 -11.13
C SER A 6 -3.57 -2.57 -10.93
N LEU A 7 -3.81 -2.90 -9.67
CA LEU A 7 -4.71 -3.99 -9.28
C LEU A 7 -5.81 -3.47 -8.36
N THR A 8 -7.07 -3.73 -8.72
CA THR A 8 -8.22 -3.44 -7.84
C THR A 8 -8.52 -4.66 -6.98
N LYS A 9 -8.47 -4.49 -5.65
CA LYS A 9 -8.73 -5.55 -4.68
C LYS A 9 -9.71 -5.07 -3.63
N LYS A 10 -10.67 -5.94 -3.27
CA LYS A 10 -11.53 -5.71 -2.12
C LYS A 10 -10.79 -6.19 -0.88
N LEU A 11 -10.63 -5.31 0.09
CA LEU A 11 -9.97 -5.60 1.34
C LEU A 11 -10.89 -5.25 2.51
N PRO A 12 -10.85 -6.02 3.61
CA PRO A 12 -11.48 -5.62 4.85
C PRO A 12 -10.90 -4.29 5.34
N ALA A 13 -11.75 -3.38 5.82
CA ALA A 13 -11.30 -2.11 6.42
C ALA A 13 -10.38 -2.29 7.64
N THR A 14 -10.48 -3.45 8.32
CA THR A 14 -9.62 -3.86 9.44
C THR A 14 -8.26 -4.41 9.02
N THR A 15 -7.96 -4.46 7.72
CA THR A 15 -6.64 -4.89 7.23
C THR A 15 -5.59 -3.90 7.71
N THR A 16 -4.53 -4.40 8.34
CA THR A 16 -3.43 -3.56 8.79
C THR A 16 -2.44 -3.27 7.66
N VAL A 17 -1.65 -2.20 7.79
CA VAL A 17 -0.58 -1.86 6.85
C VAL A 17 0.40 -3.02 6.67
N GLY A 18 0.79 -3.71 7.75
CA GLY A 18 1.68 -4.87 7.66
C GLY A 18 1.07 -6.02 6.84
N LYS A 19 -0.22 -6.30 7.05
CA LYS A 19 -0.95 -7.31 6.26
C LYS A 19 -1.12 -6.89 4.80
N LEU A 20 -1.32 -5.59 4.55
CA LEU A 20 -1.41 -5.06 3.20
C LEU A 20 -0.08 -5.20 2.45
N LYS A 21 1.06 -4.87 3.07
CA LYS A 21 2.40 -5.08 2.49
C LYS A 21 2.58 -6.53 2.03
N PHE A 22 2.29 -7.48 2.92
CA PHE A 22 2.36 -8.91 2.61
C PHE A 22 1.44 -9.33 1.44
N LEU A 23 0.21 -8.79 1.40
CA LEU A 23 -0.71 -9.05 0.29
C LEU A 23 -0.20 -8.46 -1.03
N CYS A 24 0.40 -7.27 -1.01
CA CYS A 24 1.01 -6.65 -2.17
C CYS A 24 2.17 -7.50 -2.73
N GLU A 25 3.04 -8.05 -1.87
CA GLU A 25 4.09 -8.98 -2.31
C GLU A 25 3.49 -10.16 -3.10
N SER A 26 2.41 -10.75 -2.56
CA SER A 26 1.71 -11.86 -3.21
C SER A 26 1.05 -11.45 -4.54
N PHE A 27 0.34 -10.31 -4.57
CA PHE A 27 -0.37 -9.84 -5.75
C PHE A 27 0.57 -9.46 -6.90
N PHE A 28 1.71 -8.83 -6.58
CA PHE A 28 2.70 -8.40 -7.56
C PHE A 28 3.81 -9.43 -7.80
N LYS A 29 3.70 -10.61 -7.17
CA LYS A 29 4.68 -11.71 -7.23
C LYS A 29 6.11 -11.23 -6.94
N LEU A 30 6.23 -10.38 -5.93
CA LEU A 30 7.51 -9.85 -5.46
C LEU A 30 8.08 -10.85 -4.45
N THR A 31 9.34 -11.24 -4.63
CA THR A 31 10.04 -12.16 -3.74
C THR A 31 10.99 -11.40 -2.83
N SER A 32 10.69 -11.40 -1.53
CA SER A 32 11.60 -10.98 -0.44
C SER A 32 12.11 -9.53 -0.52
N MET A 33 11.30 -8.63 -1.08
CA MET A 33 11.62 -7.20 -1.10
C MET A 33 10.75 -6.48 -0.09
N LYS A 34 11.35 -5.62 0.73
CA LYS A 34 10.59 -4.73 1.59
C LYS A 34 9.80 -3.77 0.71
N LEU A 35 8.50 -3.63 1.00
CA LEU A 35 7.64 -2.71 0.27
C LEU A 35 7.36 -1.46 1.11
N LYS A 36 7.39 -0.31 0.44
CA LYS A 36 6.87 0.95 0.97
C LYS A 36 5.51 1.18 0.35
N LEU A 37 4.53 1.51 1.20
CA LEU A 37 3.18 1.83 0.77
C LEU A 37 2.95 3.31 0.98
N TYR A 38 2.28 3.94 0.03
CA TYR A 38 1.96 5.35 0.13
C TYR A 38 0.49 5.63 -0.21
N LEU A 39 -0.09 6.60 0.48
CA LEU A 39 -1.42 7.13 0.20
C LEU A 39 -1.28 8.51 -0.45
N PRO A 40 -1.74 8.69 -1.70
CA PRO A 40 -1.85 10.02 -2.30
C PRO A 40 -2.83 10.89 -1.50
N GLU A 41 -2.36 12.03 -1.03
CA GLU A 41 -3.21 13.01 -0.34
C GLU A 41 -3.56 14.17 -1.28
N GLU A 42 -4.83 14.56 -1.32
CA GLU A 42 -5.27 15.70 -2.11
C GLU A 42 -4.63 16.99 -1.58
N GLY A 43 -3.98 17.75 -2.45
CA GLY A 43 -3.32 19.01 -2.09
C GLY A 43 -1.88 18.86 -1.57
N SER A 44 -1.37 17.63 -1.41
CA SER A 44 0.04 17.40 -1.10
C SER A 44 0.85 17.03 -2.35
N PRO A 45 2.05 17.63 -2.56
CA PRO A 45 2.96 17.20 -3.63
C PRO A 45 3.62 15.85 -3.34
N PHE A 46 3.56 15.37 -2.10
CA PHE A 46 4.17 14.10 -1.69
C PHE A 46 3.13 13.19 -1.05
N PRO A 47 3.09 11.89 -1.40
CA PRO A 47 2.15 10.97 -0.80
C PRO A 47 2.57 10.60 0.63
N MET A 48 1.61 10.29 1.48
CA MET A 48 1.84 9.90 2.87
C MET A 48 2.40 8.48 2.93
N LEU A 49 3.54 8.29 3.61
CA LEU A 49 4.09 6.97 3.86
C LEU A 49 3.24 6.21 4.89
N LEU A 50 2.92 4.95 4.60
CA LEU A 50 2.26 4.04 5.52
C LEU A 50 3.31 3.13 6.18
N ASP A 51 3.95 3.63 7.23
CA ASP A 51 5.03 2.94 7.96
C ASP A 51 4.55 2.23 9.23
N ASN A 52 3.43 2.66 9.84
CA ASN A 52 2.88 1.98 11.01
C ASN A 52 2.14 0.69 10.62
N ASP A 53 2.83 -0.44 10.72
CA ASP A 53 2.30 -1.77 10.39
C ASP A 53 1.07 -2.21 11.22
N THR A 54 0.83 -1.57 12.37
CA THR A 54 -0.29 -1.88 13.26
C THR A 54 -1.57 -1.09 12.95
N SER A 55 -1.46 0.03 12.23
CA SER A 55 -2.63 0.81 11.82
C SER A 55 -3.45 0.04 10.79
N SER A 56 -4.78 0.08 10.92
CA SER A 56 -5.69 -0.45 9.91
C SER A 56 -6.04 0.58 8.83
N LEU A 57 -6.59 0.11 7.70
CA LEU A 57 -7.07 1.00 6.64
C LEU A 57 -8.08 2.01 7.15
N MET A 58 -9.01 1.59 8.03
CA MET A 58 -9.98 2.51 8.62
C MET A 58 -9.36 3.54 9.56
N ASP A 59 -8.33 3.18 10.34
CA ASP A 59 -7.65 4.14 11.23
C ASP A 59 -6.94 5.24 10.45
N LEU A 60 -6.51 4.91 9.22
CA LEU A 60 -5.88 5.82 8.27
C LEU A 60 -6.91 6.56 7.39
N GLY A 61 -8.21 6.34 7.59
CA GLY A 61 -9.26 6.94 6.76
C GLY A 61 -9.31 6.43 5.32
N ILE A 62 -8.65 5.31 5.01
CA ILE A 62 -8.62 4.71 3.68
C ILE A 62 -9.97 4.02 3.42
N GLY A 63 -10.69 4.56 2.43
CA GLY A 63 -12.05 4.15 2.08
C GLY A 63 -12.11 3.29 0.82
N ASN A 64 -13.32 3.17 0.28
CA ASN A 64 -13.53 2.56 -1.02
C ASN A 64 -12.86 3.40 -2.11
N ASP A 65 -12.40 2.74 -3.16
CA ASP A 65 -11.78 3.36 -4.34
C ASP A 65 -10.50 4.18 -4.07
N SER A 66 -9.96 4.11 -2.84
CA SER A 66 -8.65 4.68 -2.53
C SER A 66 -7.54 3.98 -3.32
N ILE A 67 -6.59 4.77 -3.82
CA ILE A 67 -5.42 4.27 -4.53
C ILE A 67 -4.25 4.21 -3.55
N ILE A 68 -3.61 3.05 -3.46
CA ILE A 68 -2.39 2.87 -2.67
C ILE A 68 -1.24 2.66 -3.65
N LEU A 69 -0.20 3.47 -3.53
CA LEU A 69 1.03 3.32 -4.29
C LEU A 69 1.93 2.31 -3.57
N VAL A 70 2.55 1.42 -4.35
CA VAL A 70 3.44 0.38 -3.84
C VAL A 70 4.78 0.59 -4.49
N ASP A 71 5.82 0.72 -3.67
CA ASP A 71 7.20 0.89 -4.12
C ASP A 71 8.11 -0.16 -3.49
N GLU A 72 9.15 -0.54 -4.21
CA GLU A 72 10.17 -1.50 -3.78
C GLU A 72 11.26 -0.74 -3.01
N GLU A 73 11.52 -1.11 -1.75
CA GLU A 73 12.66 -0.57 -1.01
C GLU A 73 13.95 -1.14 -1.61
N SER A 74 14.62 -0.32 -2.42
CA SER A 74 15.97 -0.60 -2.91
C SER A 74 16.94 -0.44 -1.74
N SER A 75 17.64 -1.51 -1.36
CA SER A 75 18.75 -1.47 -0.40
C SER A 75 20.02 -0.91 -1.02
#